data_AF-A0A368LAU3-F1
#
_entry.id   AF-A0A368LAU3-F1
#
_cell.length_a   1.000
_cell.length_b   1.000
_cell.length_c   1.000
_cell.angle_alpha   90.00
_cell.angle_beta   90.00
_cell.angle_gamma   90.00
#
_symmetry.space_group_name_H-M   'P 1'
#
loop_
_entity.id
_entity.type
_entity.pdbx_description
1 polymer ?
#
loop_
_entity_poly.entity_id
_entity_poly.type
_entity_poly.pdbx_seq_one_letter_code
_entity_poly.pdbx_strand_id
1 'polypeptide(L)'
;MDTTDHYKANIALVDERTRQVAALLPFPVELDADMGGTWALHIDLGRRGGTDDPPDTAGVDPDPDNGNLEWWFDVDGGCENVISEHTIHSDPAAAWITEQARRFNSPAAR
;
A
#
# COMPACT_ATOMS: atom_id res chain seq x y z
N MET A 1 21.49 11.49 11.97
CA MET A 1 20.63 11.74 10.80
C MET A 1 19.42 12.47 11.35
N ASP A 2 19.02 13.60 10.77
CA ASP A 2 17.81 14.33 11.17
C ASP A 2 16.57 13.45 10.87
N THR A 3 15.56 13.46 11.73
CA THR A 3 14.29 12.71 11.54
C THR A 3 13.64 13.08 10.21
N THR A 4 13.75 14.36 9.80
CA THR A 4 13.25 14.83 8.50
C THR A 4 13.96 14.17 7.31
N ASP A 5 15.28 13.92 7.42
CA ASP A 5 16.05 13.29 6.35
C ASP A 5 15.79 11.78 6.29
N HIS A 6 15.54 11.15 7.43
CA HIS A 6 15.15 9.74 7.51
C HIS A 6 13.77 9.51 6.88
N TYR A 7 12.79 10.36 7.20
CA TYR A 7 11.44 10.27 6.63
C TYR A 7 11.43 10.40 5.10
N LYS A 8 12.16 11.38 4.55
CA LYS A 8 12.31 11.54 3.09
C LYS A 8 12.97 10.32 2.43
N ALA A 9 13.96 9.73 3.09
CA ALA A 9 14.59 8.51 2.58
C ALA A 9 13.61 7.33 2.57
N ASN A 10 12.76 7.21 3.60
CA ASN A 10 11.71 6.19 3.65
C ASN A 10 10.66 6.38 2.56
N ILE A 11 10.19 7.61 2.31
CA ILE A 11 9.25 7.88 1.21
C ILE A 11 9.83 7.40 -0.13
N ALA A 12 11.08 7.77 -0.44
CA ALA A 12 11.71 7.36 -1.70
C ALA A 12 11.86 5.83 -1.82
N LEU A 13 12.15 5.16 -0.70
CA LEU A 13 12.22 3.70 -0.63
C LEU A 13 10.84 3.05 -0.82
N VAL A 14 9.82 3.55 -0.14
CA VAL A 14 8.42 3.09 -0.25
C VAL A 14 7.94 3.25 -1.68
N ASP A 15 8.10 4.43 -2.27
CA ASP A 15 7.73 4.71 -3.66
C ASP A 15 8.32 3.72 -4.66
N GLU A 16 9.63 3.47 -4.56
CA GLU A 16 10.31 2.55 -5.45
C GLU A 16 9.79 1.12 -5.28
N ARG A 17 9.56 0.70 -4.04
CA ARG A 17 9.07 -0.65 -3.74
C ARG A 17 7.61 -0.83 -4.10
N THR A 18 6.76 0.18 -3.92
CA THR A 18 5.38 0.21 -4.38
C THR A 18 5.30 0.01 -5.89
N ARG A 19 6.13 0.71 -6.67
CA ARG A 19 6.18 0.51 -8.13
C ARG A 19 6.59 -0.92 -8.52
N GLN A 20 7.61 -1.47 -7.84
CA GLN A 20 8.07 -2.85 -8.09
C GLN A 20 6.99 -3.88 -7.75
N VAL A 21 6.32 -3.74 -6.61
CA VAL A 21 5.26 -4.65 -6.17
C VAL A 21 4.05 -4.56 -7.09
N ALA A 22 3.60 -3.36 -7.46
CA ALA A 22 2.49 -3.16 -8.38
C ALA A 22 2.74 -3.81 -9.76
N ALA A 23 3.97 -3.75 -10.28
CA ALA A 23 4.34 -4.39 -11.54
C ALA A 23 4.31 -5.94 -11.48
N LEU A 24 4.31 -6.53 -10.28
CA LEU A 24 4.26 -7.98 -10.07
C LEU A 24 2.85 -8.50 -9.79
N LEU A 25 1.86 -7.62 -9.62
CA LEU A 25 0.48 -8.02 -9.39
C LEU A 25 -0.11 -8.68 -10.64
N PRO A 26 -0.94 -9.74 -10.49
CA PRO A 26 -1.51 -10.46 -11.62
C PRO A 26 -2.72 -9.75 -12.27
N PHE A 27 -2.98 -8.50 -11.89
CA PHE A 27 -4.08 -7.67 -12.37
C PHE A 27 -3.63 -6.20 -12.44
N PRO A 28 -4.25 -5.38 -13.30
CA PRO A 28 -3.90 -3.97 -13.40
C PRO A 28 -4.31 -3.21 -12.13
N VAL A 29 -3.47 -2.26 -11.73
CA VAL A 29 -3.69 -1.37 -10.58
C VAL A 29 -3.24 0.03 -10.93
N GLU A 30 -3.74 1.01 -10.18
CA GLU A 30 -3.23 2.38 -10.22
C GLU A 30 -2.35 2.64 -8.99
N LEU A 31 -1.46 3.63 -9.11
CA LEU A 31 -0.66 4.12 -8.00
C LEU A 31 -1.11 5.53 -7.67
N ASP A 32 -1.47 5.76 -6.42
CA ASP A 32 -1.85 7.07 -5.93
C ASP A 32 -0.91 7.50 -4.80
N ALA A 33 -0.55 8.78 -4.80
CA ALA A 33 0.21 9.34 -3.69
C ALA A 33 -0.79 9.79 -2.63
N ASP A 34 -0.58 9.39 -1.38
CA ASP A 34 -1.40 9.91 -0.29
C ASP A 34 -1.03 11.37 0.01
N MET A 35 -1.63 12.28 -0.76
CA MET A 35 -1.44 13.74 -0.67
C MET A 35 -2.10 14.35 0.58
N GLY A 36 -2.75 13.55 1.43
CA GLY A 36 -3.37 13.96 2.69
C GLY A 36 -2.68 13.41 3.94
N GLY A 37 -1.73 12.49 3.79
CA GLY A 37 -1.10 11.77 4.89
C GLY A 37 0.39 11.51 4.65
N THR A 38 0.73 10.31 4.17
CA THR A 38 2.11 9.79 4.15
C THR A 38 3.00 10.36 3.05
N TRP A 39 2.41 10.98 2.01
CA TRP A 39 3.08 11.43 0.78
C TRP A 39 3.81 10.33 0.00
N ALA A 40 3.65 9.07 0.38
CA ALA A 40 4.20 7.92 -0.32
C ALA A 40 3.15 7.33 -1.27
N LEU A 41 3.64 6.59 -2.27
CA LEU A 41 2.77 5.84 -3.18
C LEU A 41 2.12 4.66 -2.47
N HIS A 42 0.81 4.56 -2.64
CA HIS A 42 -0.02 3.40 -2.33
C HIS A 42 -0.53 2.76 -3.63
N ILE A 43 -0.95 1.50 -3.53
CA ILE A 43 -1.58 0.74 -4.61
C ILE A 43 -3.10 0.92 -4.46
N ASP A 44 -3.76 1.50 -5.47
CA ASP A 44 -5.23 1.58 -5.56
C ASP A 44 -5.75 0.29 -6.20
N LEU A 45 -6.54 -0.46 -5.43
CA LEU A 45 -7.17 -1.74 -5.82
C LEU A 45 -8.63 -1.55 -6.26
N GLY A 46 -9.05 -0.31 -6.44
CA GLY A 46 -10.33 0.14 -6.95
C GLY A 46 -11.36 0.42 -5.87
N ARG A 47 -12.40 1.16 -6.27
CA ARG A 47 -13.55 1.52 -5.44
C ARG A 47 -14.65 0.48 -5.55
N ARG A 48 -15.27 0.15 -4.41
CA ARG A 48 -16.37 -0.83 -4.35
C ARG A 48 -17.69 -0.26 -4.85
N GLY A 49 -17.89 1.05 -4.68
CA GLY A 49 -19.11 1.76 -5.07
C GLY A 49 -18.84 2.92 -6.04
N GLY A 50 -19.32 4.11 -5.67
CA GLY A 50 -19.24 5.33 -6.46
C GLY A 50 -17.86 5.99 -6.43
N THR A 51 -17.72 7.08 -7.19
CA THR A 51 -16.45 7.81 -7.34
C THR A 51 -15.98 8.48 -6.04
N ASP A 52 -16.92 8.78 -5.15
CA ASP A 52 -16.67 9.39 -3.84
C ASP A 52 -16.42 8.36 -2.72
N ASP A 53 -16.58 7.07 -3.02
CA ASP A 53 -16.29 6.01 -2.04
C ASP A 53 -14.77 5.78 -1.95
N PRO A 54 -14.25 5.48 -0.75
CA PRO A 54 -12.84 5.18 -0.59
C PRO A 54 -12.45 3.91 -1.36
N PRO A 55 -11.27 3.88 -1.99
CA PRO A 55 -10.76 2.67 -2.61
C PRO A 55 -10.27 1.66 -1.56
N ASP A 56 -10.20 0.40 -1.96
CA ASP A 56 -9.30 -0.54 -1.31
C ASP A 56 -7.87 -0.15 -1.65
N THR A 57 -6.98 -0.14 -0.68
CA THR A 57 -5.59 0.27 -0.89
C THR A 57 -4.59 -0.66 -0.20
N ALA A 58 -3.36 -0.68 -0.69
CA ALA A 58 -2.25 -1.32 0.00
C ALA A 58 -1.02 -0.44 -0.06
N GLY A 59 -0.22 -0.44 1.01
CA GLY A 59 0.92 0.46 1.09
C GLY A 59 1.85 0.11 2.26
N VAL A 60 2.80 1.00 2.50
CA VAL A 60 3.71 0.97 3.64
C VAL A 60 3.73 2.37 4.21
N ASP A 61 3.65 2.49 5.53
CA ASP A 61 3.81 3.77 6.19
C ASP A 61 5.31 4.16 6.21
N PRO A 62 5.73 5.26 5.58
CA PRO A 62 7.13 5.70 5.59
C PRO A 62 7.54 6.38 6.90
N ASP A 63 6.61 6.70 7.81
CA ASP A 63 6.92 7.40 9.06
C ASP A 63 7.73 6.49 10.00
N PRO A 64 8.99 6.82 10.31
CA PRO A 64 9.82 6.01 11.20
C PRO A 64 9.28 5.93 12.63
N ASP A 65 8.39 6.85 13.04
CA ASP A 65 7.78 6.84 14.36
C ASP A 65 6.62 5.82 14.46
N ASN A 66 6.07 5.36 13.31
CA ASN A 66 4.97 4.40 13.26
C ASN A 66 5.43 2.93 13.21
N GLY A 67 6.75 2.69 13.30
CA GLY A 67 7.34 1.37 13.48
C GLY A 67 8.09 0.87 12.26
N ASN A 68 8.00 -0.43 12.01
CA ASN A 68 8.68 -1.05 10.88
C ASN A 68 7.96 -0.69 9.57
N LEU A 69 8.71 -0.66 8.46
CA LEU A 69 8.18 -0.49 7.11
C LEU A 69 7.46 -1.78 6.65
N GLU A 70 6.31 -2.07 7.25
CA GLU A 70 5.47 -3.24 6.99
C GLU A 70 4.36 -2.92 5.99
N TRP A 71 4.03 -3.89 5.14
CA TRP A 71 2.91 -3.74 4.23
C TRP A 71 1.59 -3.82 4.98
N TRP A 72 0.70 -2.88 4.72
CA TRP A 72 -0.68 -2.89 5.15
C TRP A 72 -1.62 -3.04 3.94
N PHE A 73 -2.82 -3.53 4.22
CA PHE A 73 -3.94 -3.63 3.29
C PHE A 73 -5.17 -3.05 3.94
N ASP A 74 -5.83 -2.14 3.25
CA ASP A 74 -6.99 -1.41 3.74
C ASP A 74 -8.19 -1.64 2.81
N VAL A 75 -9.32 -2.00 3.40
CA VAL A 75 -10.58 -2.23 2.71
C VAL A 75 -11.50 -1.05 2.96
N ASP A 76 -12.01 -0.46 1.88
CA ASP A 76 -13.06 0.57 1.92
C ASP A 76 -12.74 1.72 2.90
N GLY A 77 -11.50 2.22 2.88
CA GLY A 77 -11.05 3.37 3.68
C GLY A 77 -11.06 3.16 5.18
N GLY A 78 -10.57 2.01 5.67
CA GLY A 78 -10.44 1.71 7.09
C GLY A 78 -11.54 0.85 7.67
N CYS A 79 -12.44 0.31 6.84
CA CYS A 79 -13.46 -0.61 7.31
C CYS A 79 -12.85 -1.94 7.79
N GLU A 80 -11.82 -2.42 7.11
CA GLU A 80 -10.89 -3.43 7.61
C GLU A 80 -9.46 -3.09 7.24
N ASN A 81 -8.54 -3.26 8.20
CA ASN A 81 -7.12 -3.04 7.99
C ASN A 81 -6.32 -4.26 8.44
N VAL A 82 -5.42 -4.74 7.60
CA VAL A 82 -4.57 -5.90 7.86
C VAL A 82 -3.12 -5.50 7.66
N ILE A 83 -2.30 -5.70 8.69
CA ILE A 83 -0.85 -5.52 8.61
C ILE A 83 -0.20 -6.88 8.35
N SER A 84 0.70 -6.93 7.39
CA SER A 84 1.48 -8.11 7.07
C SER A 84 2.67 -8.27 8.01
N GLU A 85 3.19 -9.49 8.13
CA GLU A 85 4.53 -9.75 8.70
C GLU A 85 5.65 -9.46 7.67
N HIS A 86 5.31 -8.93 6.49
CA HIS A 86 6.24 -8.66 5.40
C HIS A 86 6.68 -7.20 5.44
N THR A 87 7.96 -7.01 5.69
CA THR A 87 8.61 -5.71 5.54
C THR A 87 8.81 -5.36 4.08
N ILE A 88 9.07 -4.08 3.80
CA ILE A 88 9.50 -3.56 2.51
C ILE A 88 10.76 -4.23 1.92
N HIS A 89 11.48 -4.99 2.74
CA HIS A 89 12.71 -5.71 2.37
C HIS A 89 12.51 -7.22 2.16
N SER A 90 11.32 -7.76 2.43
CA SER A 90 11.01 -9.20 2.28
C SER A 90 10.00 -9.46 1.15
N ASP A 91 10.31 -10.44 0.30
CA ASP A 91 9.82 -10.50 -1.08
C ASP A 91 8.67 -11.51 -1.34
N PRO A 92 7.55 -11.45 -0.59
CA PRO A 92 6.30 -11.82 -1.25
C PRO A 92 5.18 -10.80 -1.07
N ALA A 93 5.49 -9.51 -0.91
CA ALA A 93 4.46 -8.47 -0.78
C ALA A 93 3.40 -8.53 -1.90
N ALA A 94 3.80 -8.71 -3.16
CA ALA A 94 2.86 -8.85 -4.28
C ALA A 94 1.94 -10.07 -4.15
N ALA A 95 2.47 -11.21 -3.71
CA ALA A 95 1.69 -12.43 -3.50
C ALA A 95 0.71 -12.27 -2.33
N TRP A 96 1.16 -11.66 -1.23
CA TRP A 96 0.32 -11.37 -0.08
C TRP A 96 -0.80 -10.38 -0.40
N ILE A 97 -0.50 -9.28 -1.10
CA ILE A 97 -1.50 -8.31 -1.58
C ILE A 97 -2.50 -8.99 -2.52
N THR A 98 -2.02 -9.87 -3.42
CA THR A 98 -2.91 -10.65 -4.30
C THR A 98 -3.85 -11.54 -3.48
N GLU A 99 -3.36 -12.19 -2.44
CA GLU A 99 -4.19 -13.00 -1.54
C GLU A 99 -5.24 -12.17 -0.83
N GLN A 100 -4.87 -11.03 -0.24
CA GLN A 100 -5.81 -10.14 0.45
C GLN A 100 -6.85 -9.57 -0.53
N ALA A 101 -6.42 -9.08 -1.70
CA ALA A 101 -7.32 -8.56 -2.72
C ALA A 101 -8.37 -9.60 -3.15
N ARG A 102 -7.97 -10.87 -3.31
CA ARG A 102 -8.90 -11.96 -3.60
C ARG A 102 -9.80 -12.30 -2.43
N ARG A 103 -9.24 -12.38 -1.22
CA ARG A 103 -9.97 -12.69 0.01
C ARG A 103 -11.08 -11.68 0.28
N PHE A 104 -10.78 -10.40 0.11
CA PHE A 104 -11.73 -9.30 0.31
C PHE A 104 -12.53 -8.96 -0.94
N ASN A 105 -12.31 -9.67 -2.05
CA ASN A 105 -12.98 -9.44 -3.33
C ASN A 105 -12.84 -7.98 -3.80
N SER A 106 -11.63 -7.44 -3.72
CA SER A 106 -11.29 -6.09 -4.16
C SER A 106 -11.55 -5.90 -5.65
N PRO A 107 -11.99 -4.71 -6.10
CA PRO A 107 -12.40 -4.49 -7.48
C PRO A 107 -11.35 -4.88 -8.54
N ALA A 108 -10.06 -4.58 -8.30
CA ALA A 108 -8.98 -4.91 -9.23
C ALA A 108 -8.73 -6.42 -9.40
N ALA A 109 -9.15 -7.25 -8.44
CA ALA A 109 -8.90 -8.70 -8.43
C ALA A 109 -10.12 -9.55 -8.86
N ARG A 110 -11.18 -8.92 -9.36
CA ARG A 110 -12.42 -9.57 -9.82
C ARG A 110 -12.34 -10.08 -11.25
#